data_AF-W9ECB3-F1
#
_entry.id   AF-W9ECB3-F1
#
_cell.length_a   1.000
_cell.length_b   1.000
_cell.length_c   1.000
_cell.angle_alpha   90.00
_cell.angle_beta   90.00
_cell.angle_gamma   90.00
#
_symmetry.space_group_name_H-M   'P 1'
#
loop_
_entity.id
_entity.type
_entity.pdbx_description
1 polymer ?
#
loop_
_entity_poly.entity_id
_entity_poly.type
_entity_poly.pdbx_seq_one_letter_code
_entity_poly.pdbx_strand_id
1 'polypeptide(L)'
;MPYLNEFSNKIAHERIIKNPKVIEKLKEFKITYEIPPLKTEEIKEKFQQIETTKTSNKIKYVFTVDSSYVEFPLNNNIPSATVGIVNFSVSIVDLEKKYSLASSEFIDPQKFNDMFNSSLLTFVIPGHNITLKDNLSPIQSTRTALYEFFLQKPFNSLSLLDTLNIVLKSGSKNNKISFFCPNPECHEAIEWDLNCSIDYTSKCPNCGENIYISDWLRLHEAIDEEFGTGSILSRFSQVSEHLIILNLLQTIKNNPYIKDLLKNIAFIIDGPLALYGEPARLHSYILQYLHQVSNDGFIYFGLIKSGRLKDHFTILEKKLKERGINIPYNSFMLVNDEYRFKYIQRSPKKISILVKKFFTDKIFFSTQIRAKNT
;
A
#
# COMPACT_ATOMS: atom_id res chain seq x y z
N MET A 1 -22.12 -6.42 -6.33
CA MET A 1 -22.51 -7.72 -6.96
C MET A 1 -23.74 -7.49 -7.80
N PRO A 2 -23.87 -8.13 -8.98
CA PRO A 2 -25.21 -8.36 -9.50
C PRO A 2 -25.49 -9.85 -9.76
N TYR A 3 -26.54 -10.32 -9.10
CA TYR A 3 -27.43 -11.46 -9.38
C TYR A 3 -26.91 -12.92 -9.40
N LEU A 4 -27.70 -13.79 -8.77
CA LEU A 4 -27.58 -15.25 -8.86
C LEU A 4 -27.91 -15.70 -10.30
N ASN A 5 -27.03 -16.55 -10.85
CA ASN A 5 -27.04 -17.15 -12.19
C ASN A 5 -26.46 -16.33 -13.36
N GLU A 6 -25.79 -15.19 -13.14
CA GLU A 6 -24.93 -14.62 -14.18
C GLU A 6 -23.50 -15.19 -14.10
N PHE A 7 -23.10 -15.92 -15.14
CA PHE A 7 -21.69 -16.18 -15.40
C PHE A 7 -21.01 -14.86 -15.80
N SER A 8 -19.85 -14.54 -15.20
CA SER A 8 -18.94 -13.49 -15.70
C SER A 8 -18.76 -13.66 -17.20
N ASN A 9 -19.38 -12.76 -17.97
CA ASN A 9 -19.65 -13.01 -19.39
C ASN A 9 -18.40 -12.69 -20.23
N LYS A 10 -17.45 -13.63 -20.31
CA LYS A 10 -16.30 -13.56 -21.24
C LYS A 10 -16.72 -13.41 -22.72
N ILE A 11 -18.00 -13.62 -23.03
CA ILE A 11 -18.61 -13.48 -24.37
C ILE A 11 -18.66 -12.02 -24.85
N ALA A 12 -18.72 -11.02 -23.94
CA ALA A 12 -18.71 -9.61 -24.33
C ALA A 12 -17.38 -9.18 -24.96
N HIS A 13 -16.26 -9.73 -24.49
CA HIS A 13 -14.92 -9.42 -25.02
C HIS A 13 -14.70 -9.99 -26.43
N GLU A 14 -15.27 -11.16 -26.76
CA GLU A 14 -15.18 -11.72 -28.11
C GLU A 14 -15.85 -10.82 -29.16
N ARG A 15 -17.01 -10.24 -28.85
CA ARG A 15 -17.74 -9.34 -29.77
C ARG A 15 -16.97 -8.04 -30.03
N ILE A 16 -16.26 -7.53 -29.02
CA ILE A 16 -15.44 -6.32 -29.15
C ILE A 16 -14.21 -6.60 -30.03
N ILE A 17 -13.52 -7.72 -29.80
CA ILE A 17 -12.30 -8.06 -30.56
C ILE A 17 -12.64 -8.43 -32.03
N LYS A 18 -13.81 -8.98 -32.29
CA LYS A 18 -14.31 -9.28 -33.64
C LYS A 18 -14.89 -8.07 -34.37
N ASN A 19 -15.01 -6.90 -33.71
CA ASN A 19 -15.53 -5.69 -34.34
C ASN A 19 -14.54 -5.18 -35.42
N PRO A 20 -14.95 -5.07 -36.70
CA PRO A 20 -14.06 -4.64 -37.77
C PRO A 20 -13.39 -3.29 -37.52
N LYS A 21 -14.12 -2.33 -36.93
CA LYS A 21 -13.57 -1.01 -36.57
C LYS A 21 -12.47 -1.12 -35.53
N VAL A 22 -12.61 -2.02 -34.54
CA VAL A 22 -11.59 -2.26 -33.52
C VAL A 22 -10.36 -2.90 -34.17
N ILE A 23 -10.54 -3.91 -35.02
CA ILE A 23 -9.44 -4.58 -35.73
C ILE A 23 -8.67 -3.60 -36.62
N GLU A 24 -9.37 -2.78 -37.39
CA GLU A 24 -8.73 -1.74 -38.22
C GLU A 24 -7.97 -0.73 -37.36
N LYS A 25 -8.59 -0.24 -36.28
CA LYS A 25 -7.95 0.76 -35.42
C LYS A 25 -6.74 0.21 -34.67
N LEU A 26 -6.78 -1.05 -34.24
CA LEU A 26 -5.65 -1.73 -33.58
C LEU A 26 -4.41 -1.79 -34.48
N LYS A 27 -4.57 -1.88 -35.81
CA LYS A 27 -3.44 -1.86 -36.76
C LYS A 27 -2.76 -0.50 -36.85
N GLU A 28 -3.47 0.59 -36.52
CA GLU A 28 -2.89 1.94 -36.50
C GLU A 28 -2.06 2.20 -35.24
N PHE A 29 -2.37 1.52 -34.13
CA PHE A 29 -1.65 1.71 -32.88
C PHE A 29 -0.23 1.15 -32.96
N LYS A 30 0.73 1.96 -32.50
CA LYS A 30 2.15 1.59 -32.42
C LYS A 30 2.58 1.57 -30.97
N ILE A 31 3.43 0.60 -30.63
CA ILE A 31 4.07 0.54 -29.32
C ILE A 31 5.03 1.73 -29.22
N THR A 32 4.90 2.53 -28.15
CA THR A 32 5.65 3.79 -27.98
C THR A 32 7.01 3.62 -27.30
N TYR A 33 7.31 2.42 -26.81
CA TYR A 33 8.62 2.03 -26.29
C TYR A 33 8.80 0.53 -26.49
N GLU A 34 9.89 0.13 -27.15
CA GLU A 34 10.22 -1.27 -27.28
C GLU A 34 10.95 -1.74 -26.03
N ILE A 35 10.50 -2.87 -25.48
CA ILE A 35 11.28 -3.60 -24.50
C ILE A 35 12.38 -4.33 -25.29
N PRO A 36 13.66 -4.11 -24.99
CA PRO A 36 14.74 -4.79 -25.69
C PRO A 36 14.56 -6.32 -25.57
N PRO A 37 14.98 -7.09 -26.58
CA PRO A 37 14.87 -8.54 -26.53
C PRO A 37 15.49 -9.05 -25.23
N LEU A 38 14.73 -9.87 -24.51
CA LEU A 38 15.15 -10.48 -23.26
C LEU A 38 16.40 -11.32 -23.54
N LYS A 39 17.55 -10.84 -23.07
CA LYS A 39 18.77 -11.63 -22.95
C LYS A 39 18.59 -12.58 -21.78
N THR A 40 17.96 -13.72 -22.05
CA THR A 40 17.44 -14.67 -21.05
C THR A 40 18.51 -15.17 -20.08
N GLU A 41 19.75 -15.26 -20.53
CA GLU A 41 20.92 -15.76 -19.85
C GLU A 41 21.37 -14.74 -18.78
N GLU A 42 21.48 -13.46 -19.17
CA GLU A 42 21.74 -12.34 -18.24
C GLU A 42 20.64 -12.21 -17.17
N ILE A 43 19.41 -12.61 -17.50
CA ILE A 43 18.27 -12.52 -16.56
C ILE A 43 18.23 -13.73 -15.63
N LYS A 44 18.59 -14.93 -16.13
CA LYS A 44 18.73 -16.13 -15.30
C LYS A 44 19.74 -15.91 -14.19
N GLU A 45 20.87 -15.26 -14.49
CA GLU A 45 21.91 -14.94 -13.50
C GLU A 45 21.44 -13.97 -12.41
N LYS A 46 20.32 -13.25 -12.62
CA LYS A 46 19.73 -12.38 -11.59
C LYS A 46 18.88 -13.14 -10.58
N PHE A 47 18.48 -14.37 -10.89
CA PHE A 47 17.76 -15.24 -9.94
C PHE A 47 18.76 -15.87 -8.97
N GLN A 48 18.55 -15.63 -7.69
CA GLN A 48 19.34 -16.20 -6.60
C GLN A 48 18.52 -17.31 -5.95
N GLN A 49 19.08 -18.52 -5.91
CA GLN A 49 18.47 -19.63 -5.19
C GLN A 49 18.65 -19.43 -3.68
N ILE A 50 17.58 -19.62 -2.93
CA ILE A 50 17.58 -19.54 -1.47
C ILE A 50 18.16 -20.85 -0.93
N GLU A 51 19.32 -20.78 -0.27
CA GLU A 51 19.86 -21.91 0.50
C GLU A 51 19.03 -22.11 1.78
N THR A 52 18.07 -23.02 1.75
CA THR A 52 17.21 -23.32 2.91
C THR A 52 17.95 -23.98 4.07
N THR A 53 19.16 -24.51 3.85
CA THR A 53 20.00 -25.12 4.89
C THR A 53 20.63 -24.07 5.82
N LYS A 54 20.61 -22.79 5.44
CA LYS A 54 21.06 -21.64 6.25
C LYS A 54 19.92 -20.67 6.55
N THR A 55 18.69 -21.17 6.75
CA THR A 55 17.59 -20.30 7.18
C THR A 55 17.93 -19.63 8.49
N SER A 56 17.98 -18.30 8.47
CA SER A 56 18.21 -17.52 9.66
C SER A 56 16.99 -17.60 10.57
N ASN A 57 17.11 -18.25 11.72
CA ASN A 57 16.11 -18.21 12.81
C ASN A 57 16.04 -16.83 13.49
N LYS A 58 16.61 -15.80 12.86
CA LYS A 58 16.63 -14.44 13.39
C LYS A 58 15.25 -13.82 13.31
N ILE A 59 14.49 -14.02 12.23
CA ILE A 59 13.12 -13.50 12.15
C ILE A 59 12.19 -14.46 12.87
N LYS A 60 11.54 -13.97 13.92
CA LYS A 60 10.59 -14.70 14.75
C LYS A 60 9.16 -14.28 14.49
N TYR A 61 8.95 -13.02 14.12
CA TYR A 61 7.62 -12.46 13.95
C TYR A 61 7.44 -11.84 12.56
N VAL A 62 6.26 -12.03 12.00
CA VAL A 62 5.82 -11.32 10.80
C VAL A 62 4.62 -10.46 11.17
N PHE A 63 4.74 -9.15 10.97
CA PHE A 63 3.63 -8.22 11.10
C PHE A 63 3.10 -7.87 9.72
N THR A 64 1.79 -7.93 9.54
CA THR A 64 1.15 -7.57 8.29
C THR A 64 -0.16 -6.82 8.51
N VAL A 65 -0.49 -5.96 7.57
CA VAL A 65 -1.76 -5.25 7.52
C VAL A 65 -2.33 -5.47 6.13
N ASP A 66 -3.59 -5.85 6.09
CA ASP A 66 -4.41 -5.96 4.89
C ASP A 66 -5.69 -5.15 5.10
N SER A 67 -6.25 -4.62 4.02
CA SER A 67 -7.49 -3.86 4.06
C SER A 67 -8.48 -4.28 3.00
N SER A 68 -9.75 -4.16 3.36
CA SER A 68 -10.86 -4.32 2.43
C SER A 68 -11.84 -3.17 2.63
N TYR A 69 -12.47 -2.74 1.54
CA TYR A 69 -13.44 -1.66 1.59
C TYR A 69 -14.67 -1.96 0.76
N VAL A 70 -15.78 -1.38 1.18
CA VAL A 70 -17.08 -1.48 0.53
C VAL A 70 -17.77 -0.13 0.61
N GLU A 71 -18.51 0.20 -0.43
CA GLU A 71 -19.44 1.33 -0.46
C GLU A 71 -20.86 0.78 -0.64
N PHE A 72 -21.80 1.27 0.16
CA PHE A 72 -23.20 0.84 0.08
C PHE A 72 -24.14 2.02 0.38
N PRO A 73 -25.38 1.99 -0.16
CA PRO A 73 -26.37 3.02 0.13
C PRO A 73 -26.85 2.94 1.58
N LEU A 74 -26.96 4.09 2.25
CA LEU A 74 -27.44 4.17 3.63
C LEU A 74 -28.91 3.76 3.75
N ASN A 75 -29.71 4.02 2.72
CA ASN A 75 -31.10 3.59 2.64
C ASN A 75 -31.52 3.28 1.19
N ASN A 76 -32.61 2.53 1.04
CA ASN A 76 -33.12 2.09 -0.26
C ASN A 76 -33.86 3.20 -1.05
N ASN A 77 -34.23 4.30 -0.39
CA ASN A 77 -35.01 5.38 -1.03
C ASN A 77 -34.11 6.33 -1.83
N ILE A 78 -32.86 6.51 -1.39
CA ILE A 78 -31.86 7.37 -2.03
C ILE A 78 -30.59 6.54 -2.24
N PRO A 79 -30.51 5.73 -3.31
CA PRO A 79 -29.35 4.86 -3.56
C PRO A 79 -28.04 5.62 -3.74
N SER A 80 -28.10 6.93 -4.08
CA SER A 80 -26.93 7.79 -4.17
C SER A 80 -26.39 8.21 -2.80
N ALA A 81 -27.17 8.14 -1.72
CA ALA A 81 -26.69 8.44 -0.38
C ALA A 81 -25.86 7.27 0.15
N THR A 82 -24.54 7.30 -0.01
CA THR A 82 -23.66 6.16 0.27
C THR A 82 -22.78 6.36 1.50
N VAL A 83 -22.40 5.25 2.15
CA VAL A 83 -21.38 5.19 3.18
C VAL A 83 -20.28 4.25 2.73
N GLY A 84 -19.03 4.68 2.94
CA GLY A 84 -17.86 3.82 2.76
C GLY A 84 -17.42 3.21 4.09
N ILE A 85 -17.07 1.93 4.08
CA ILE A 85 -16.43 1.25 5.20
C ILE A 85 -15.10 0.67 4.74
N VAL A 86 -14.06 0.86 5.53
CA VAL A 86 -12.76 0.20 5.37
C VAL A 86 -12.46 -0.59 6.64
N ASN A 87 -12.14 -1.87 6.48
CA ASN A 87 -11.68 -2.73 7.56
C ASN A 87 -10.21 -3.07 7.33
N PHE A 88 -9.37 -2.78 8.33
CA PHE A 88 -7.99 -3.20 8.36
C PHE A 88 -7.85 -4.40 9.28
N SER A 89 -7.29 -5.49 8.76
CA SER A 89 -6.87 -6.65 9.53
C SER A 89 -5.39 -6.53 9.83
N VAL A 90 -5.07 -6.31 11.10
CA VAL A 90 -3.70 -6.21 11.60
C VAL A 90 -3.31 -7.54 12.19
N SER A 91 -2.30 -8.23 11.65
CA SER A 91 -1.92 -9.57 12.08
C SER A 91 -0.43 -9.69 12.45
N ILE A 92 -0.15 -10.35 13.59
CA ILE A 92 1.18 -10.82 13.96
C ILE A 92 1.22 -12.34 13.86
N VAL A 93 2.20 -12.87 13.13
CA VAL A 93 2.47 -14.31 13.00
C VAL A 93 3.76 -14.66 13.73
N ASP A 94 3.68 -15.60 14.66
CA ASP A 94 4.86 -16.23 15.29
C ASP A 94 5.38 -17.38 14.42
N LEU A 95 6.57 -17.20 13.84
CA LEU A 95 7.19 -18.18 12.96
C LEU A 95 7.69 -19.42 13.71
N GLU A 96 8.11 -19.31 14.97
CA GLU A 96 8.56 -20.47 15.75
C GLU A 96 7.37 -21.41 16.04
N LYS A 97 6.22 -20.83 16.42
CA LYS A 97 4.96 -21.59 16.52
C LYS A 97 4.54 -22.18 15.19
N LYS A 98 4.69 -21.43 14.09
CA LYS A 98 4.39 -21.94 12.74
C LYS A 98 5.20 -23.17 12.37
N TYR A 99 6.51 -23.16 12.62
CA TYR A 99 7.38 -24.29 12.28
C TYR A 99 7.07 -25.51 13.14
N SER A 100 6.77 -25.33 14.43
CA SER A 100 6.40 -26.46 15.30
C SER A 100 5.05 -27.07 14.92
N LEU A 101 4.08 -26.26 14.47
CA LEU A 101 2.80 -26.75 13.93
C LEU A 101 2.92 -27.43 12.57
N ALA A 102 3.82 -26.96 11.71
CA ALA A 102 4.05 -27.57 10.40
C ALA A 102 4.66 -28.99 10.48
N SER A 103 5.26 -29.35 11.63
CA SER A 103 5.79 -30.69 11.88
C SER A 103 4.76 -31.70 12.40
N SER A 104 3.51 -31.30 12.68
CA SER A 104 2.46 -32.23 13.10
C SER A 104 1.59 -32.68 11.93
N GLU A 105 1.27 -33.98 11.90
CA GLU A 105 0.46 -34.60 10.83
C GLU A 105 -0.99 -34.08 10.80
N PHE A 106 -1.48 -33.58 11.95
CA PHE A 106 -2.74 -32.86 12.09
C PHE A 106 -2.49 -31.50 12.72
N ILE A 107 -3.13 -30.45 12.19
CA ILE A 107 -3.04 -29.10 12.72
C ILE A 107 -4.17 -28.92 13.73
N ASP A 108 -3.82 -28.66 14.98
CA ASP A 108 -4.75 -28.28 16.04
C ASP A 108 -5.28 -26.85 15.77
N PRO A 109 -6.60 -26.64 15.58
CA PRO A 109 -7.17 -25.32 15.30
C PRO A 109 -6.91 -24.30 16.40
N GLN A 110 -6.83 -24.72 17.66
CA GLN A 110 -6.58 -23.81 18.78
C GLN A 110 -5.14 -23.31 18.73
N LYS A 111 -4.18 -24.21 18.52
CA LYS A 111 -2.76 -23.84 18.35
C LYS A 111 -2.52 -23.01 17.09
N PHE A 112 -3.28 -23.27 16.02
CA PHE A 112 -3.26 -22.44 14.82
C PHE A 112 -3.73 -21.00 15.09
N ASN A 113 -4.80 -20.82 15.87
CA ASN A 113 -5.25 -19.48 16.27
C ASN A 113 -4.24 -18.79 17.19
N ASP A 114 -3.61 -19.51 18.13
CA ASP A 114 -2.58 -18.94 19.02
C ASP A 114 -1.29 -18.47 18.31
N MET A 115 -1.11 -18.85 17.03
CA MET A 115 -0.04 -18.37 16.16
C MET A 115 -0.32 -16.97 15.59
N PHE A 116 -1.60 -16.60 15.48
CA PHE A 116 -2.05 -15.35 14.89
C PHE A 116 -2.69 -14.46 15.96
N ASN A 117 -2.13 -13.27 16.17
CA ASN A 117 -2.86 -12.22 16.87
C ASN A 117 -3.38 -11.22 15.84
N SER A 118 -4.70 -11.21 15.64
CA SER A 118 -5.36 -10.28 14.72
C SER A 118 -6.18 -9.23 15.47
N SER A 119 -6.04 -7.96 15.08
CA SER A 119 -6.91 -6.87 15.52
C SER A 119 -7.59 -6.24 14.31
N LEU A 120 -8.83 -5.80 14.48
CA LEU A 120 -9.59 -5.10 13.46
C LEU A 120 -9.64 -3.61 13.78
N LEU A 121 -9.27 -2.79 12.80
CA LEU A 121 -9.46 -1.35 12.83
C LEU A 121 -10.48 -1.00 11.74
N THR A 122 -11.57 -0.33 12.11
CA THR A 122 -12.65 0.00 11.18
C THR A 122 -12.75 1.50 11.00
N PHE A 123 -12.82 1.92 9.74
CA PHE A 123 -13.09 3.29 9.34
C PHE A 123 -14.45 3.35 8.64
N VAL A 124 -15.25 4.35 9.01
CA VAL A 124 -16.52 4.67 8.36
C VAL A 124 -16.42 6.10 7.85
N ILE A 125 -16.72 6.30 6.58
CA ILE A 125 -16.61 7.60 5.91
C ILE A 125 -17.92 7.98 5.22
N PRO A 126 -18.34 9.25 5.29
CA PRO A 126 -19.43 9.73 4.46
C PRO A 126 -19.08 9.56 2.98
N GLY A 127 -20.02 9.00 2.23
CA GLY A 127 -19.95 8.84 0.79
C GLY A 127 -20.63 10.00 0.05
N HIS A 128 -21.28 9.69 -1.07
CA HIS A 128 -22.05 10.69 -1.81
C HIS A 128 -23.32 11.07 -1.04
N ASN A 129 -23.69 12.36 -1.07
CA ASN A 129 -24.93 12.89 -0.48
C ASN A 129 -25.14 12.53 1.01
N ILE A 130 -24.06 12.48 1.79
CA ILE A 130 -24.07 12.27 3.26
C ILE A 130 -23.11 13.25 3.94
N THR A 131 -23.53 13.78 5.09
CA THR A 131 -22.69 14.59 5.98
C THR A 131 -22.67 13.99 7.38
N LEU A 132 -21.59 14.26 8.13
CA LEU A 132 -21.39 13.73 9.49
C LEU A 132 -22.22 14.49 10.53
N LYS A 133 -22.52 15.76 10.25
CA LYS A 133 -23.29 16.70 11.07
C LYS A 133 -24.01 17.70 10.17
N ASP A 134 -25.13 18.25 10.64
CA ASP A 134 -25.98 19.17 9.86
C ASP A 134 -25.27 20.47 9.43
N ASN A 135 -24.20 20.85 10.14
CA ASN A 135 -23.46 22.10 9.90
C ASN A 135 -22.17 21.94 9.09
N LEU A 136 -21.88 20.74 8.58
CA LEU A 136 -20.68 20.48 7.80
C LEU A 136 -21.04 20.23 6.33
N SER A 137 -20.22 20.76 5.42
CA SER A 137 -20.26 20.34 4.02
C SER A 137 -19.83 18.87 3.88
N PRO A 138 -20.11 18.21 2.74
CA PRO A 138 -19.61 16.86 2.47
C PRO A 138 -18.07 16.77 2.60
N ILE A 139 -17.33 17.72 2.01
CA ILE A 139 -15.86 17.77 2.09
C ILE A 139 -15.40 17.93 3.54
N GLN A 140 -16.02 18.82 4.32
CA GLN A 140 -15.68 18.99 5.73
C GLN A 140 -15.97 17.73 6.53
N SER A 141 -17.11 17.06 6.27
CA SER A 141 -17.48 15.79 6.90
C SER A 141 -16.44 14.71 6.66
N THR A 142 -16.00 14.54 5.42
CA THR A 142 -14.92 13.60 5.06
C THR A 142 -13.61 13.93 5.77
N ARG A 143 -13.19 15.20 5.75
CA ARG A 143 -11.95 15.64 6.37
C ARG A 143 -11.95 15.41 7.88
N THR A 144 -13.07 15.70 8.54
CA THR A 144 -13.27 15.41 9.96
C THR A 144 -13.19 13.90 10.23
N ALA A 145 -13.88 13.06 9.45
CA ALA A 145 -13.81 11.60 9.60
C ALA A 145 -12.37 11.07 9.48
N LEU A 146 -11.62 11.53 8.47
CA LEU A 146 -10.23 11.15 8.27
C LEU A 146 -9.35 11.56 9.45
N TYR A 147 -9.49 12.79 9.93
CA TYR A 147 -8.77 13.30 11.09
C TYR A 147 -9.07 12.47 12.35
N GLU A 148 -10.35 12.20 12.63
CA GLU A 148 -10.78 11.40 13.78
C GLU A 148 -10.24 9.96 13.72
N PHE A 149 -10.21 9.35 12.53
CA PHE A 149 -9.57 8.05 12.35
C PHE A 149 -8.09 8.09 12.66
N PHE A 150 -7.36 9.09 12.14
CA PHE A 150 -5.92 9.15 12.37
C PHE A 150 -5.53 9.54 13.81
N LEU A 151 -6.45 10.08 14.61
CA LEU A 151 -6.23 10.29 16.04
C LEU A 151 -6.17 8.97 16.84
N GLN A 152 -6.66 7.87 16.27
CA GLN A 152 -6.66 6.58 16.96
C GLN A 152 -5.24 6.06 17.22
N LYS A 153 -5.09 5.35 18.35
CA LYS A 153 -3.82 4.78 18.82
C LYS A 153 -3.86 3.25 18.75
N PRO A 154 -3.62 2.63 17.58
CA PRO A 154 -3.86 1.20 17.38
C PRO A 154 -3.03 0.30 18.31
N PHE A 155 -1.88 0.77 18.80
CA PHE A 155 -1.03 0.06 19.77
C PHE A 155 -0.91 0.77 21.13
N ASN A 156 -1.91 1.60 21.49
CA ASN A 156 -2.00 2.30 22.79
C ASN A 156 -0.81 3.19 23.16
N SER A 157 0.01 3.60 22.18
CA SER A 157 1.19 4.45 22.39
C SER A 157 1.07 5.73 21.57
N LEU A 158 1.33 5.62 20.26
CA LEU A 158 1.28 6.73 19.31
C LEU A 158 -0.03 6.70 18.52
N SER A 159 -0.59 7.86 18.23
CA SER A 159 -1.67 7.98 17.24
C SER A 159 -1.11 7.83 15.82
N LEU A 160 -1.98 7.53 14.85
CA LEU A 160 -1.56 7.54 13.45
C LEU A 160 -1.12 8.96 13.00
N LEU A 161 -1.67 10.03 13.59
CA LEU A 161 -1.18 11.40 13.37
C LEU A 161 0.21 11.64 13.93
N ASP A 162 0.54 11.09 15.12
CA ASP A 162 1.91 11.13 15.64
C ASP A 162 2.88 10.45 14.66
N THR A 163 2.46 9.29 14.13
CA THR A 163 3.25 8.56 13.14
C THR A 163 3.43 9.32 11.84
N LEU A 164 2.35 9.90 11.31
CA LEU A 164 2.41 10.76 10.13
C LEU A 164 3.36 11.94 10.38
N ASN A 165 3.25 12.62 11.52
CA ASN A 165 4.11 13.75 11.88
C ASN A 165 5.59 13.35 11.93
N ILE A 166 5.93 12.22 12.57
CA ILE A 166 7.30 11.69 12.63
C ILE A 166 7.84 11.39 11.22
N VAL A 167 7.03 10.73 10.38
CA VAL A 167 7.41 10.41 8.99
C VAL A 167 7.62 11.69 8.17
N LEU A 168 6.74 12.68 8.31
CA LEU A 168 6.87 13.96 7.62
C LEU A 168 8.13 14.73 8.06
N LYS A 169 8.47 14.70 9.35
CA LYS A 169 9.72 15.30 9.85
C LYS A 169 10.94 14.73 9.16
N SER A 170 11.00 13.40 9.03
CA SER A 170 12.13 12.70 8.42
C SER A 170 12.45 13.12 6.99
N GLY A 171 11.44 13.58 6.22
CA GLY A 171 11.63 14.04 4.85
C GLY A 171 11.49 15.54 4.61
N SER A 172 11.20 16.31 5.65
CA SER A 172 10.99 17.76 5.57
C SER A 172 12.31 18.54 5.69
N LYS A 173 12.33 19.75 5.14
CA LYS A 173 13.39 20.73 5.44
C LYS A 173 12.92 21.61 6.58
N ASN A 174 13.76 21.79 7.60
CA ASN A 174 13.47 22.64 8.76
C ASN A 174 12.17 22.30 9.50
N ASN A 175 11.73 21.02 9.48
CA ASN A 175 10.48 20.57 10.10
C ASN A 175 9.22 21.30 9.58
N LYS A 176 9.21 21.75 8.32
CA LYS A 176 8.07 22.42 7.70
C LYS A 176 7.57 21.69 6.46
N ILE A 177 6.26 21.73 6.27
CA ILE A 177 5.57 21.27 5.06
C ILE A 177 4.58 22.33 4.60
N SER A 178 4.24 22.30 3.31
CA SER A 178 3.23 23.19 2.74
C SER A 178 2.19 22.44 1.92
N PHE A 179 0.97 22.95 1.97
CA PHE A 179 -0.18 22.47 1.21
C PHE A 179 -1.24 23.58 1.11
N PHE A 180 -2.16 23.48 0.16
CA PHE A 180 -3.22 24.47 0.01
C PHE A 180 -4.32 24.27 1.04
N CYS A 181 -5.01 25.37 1.36
CA CYS A 181 -6.23 25.33 2.13
C CYS A 181 -7.23 24.35 1.45
N PRO A 182 -7.85 23.44 2.21
CA PRO A 182 -8.78 22.45 1.68
C PRO A 182 -10.18 23.01 1.42
N ASN A 183 -10.44 24.28 1.75
CA ASN A 183 -11.67 24.97 1.34
C ASN A 183 -11.53 25.34 -0.15
N PRO A 184 -12.40 24.84 -1.05
CA PRO A 184 -12.30 25.10 -2.50
C PRO A 184 -12.32 26.60 -2.87
N GLU A 185 -12.99 27.42 -2.06
CA GLU A 185 -13.09 28.87 -2.26
C GLU A 185 -11.83 29.63 -1.76
N CYS A 186 -10.88 28.92 -1.14
CA CYS A 186 -9.68 29.50 -0.55
C CYS A 186 -8.42 28.83 -1.12
N HIS A 187 -7.58 29.60 -1.79
CA HIS A 187 -6.33 29.10 -2.40
C HIS A 187 -5.09 29.44 -1.55
N GLU A 188 -5.29 29.76 -0.27
CA GLU A 188 -4.21 30.13 0.65
C GLU A 188 -3.24 28.96 0.84
N ALA A 189 -1.93 29.25 0.78
CA ALA A 189 -0.91 28.26 1.08
C ALA A 189 -0.73 28.16 2.60
N ILE A 190 -0.95 26.97 3.15
CA ILE A 190 -0.73 26.68 4.56
C ILE A 190 0.71 26.20 4.75
N GLU A 191 1.49 26.98 5.49
CA GLU A 191 2.79 26.57 6.01
C GLU A 191 2.60 25.93 7.39
N TRP A 192 2.92 24.64 7.49
CA TRP A 192 2.72 23.86 8.71
C TRP A 192 4.06 23.54 9.37
N ASP A 193 4.21 23.95 10.63
CA ASP A 193 5.35 23.59 11.48
C ASP A 193 5.08 22.26 12.19
N LEU A 194 5.86 21.24 11.86
CA LEU A 194 5.74 19.89 12.42
C LEU A 194 6.14 19.83 13.91
N ASN A 195 6.78 20.86 14.45
CA ASN A 195 7.09 20.96 15.87
C ASN A 195 5.88 21.40 16.71
N CYS A 196 4.90 22.08 16.12
CA CYS A 196 3.64 22.42 16.79
C CYS A 196 2.72 21.21 16.80
N SER A 197 2.64 20.52 17.93
CA SER A 197 1.96 19.22 18.06
C SER A 197 0.67 19.25 18.88
N ILE A 198 0.14 20.42 19.24
CA ILE A 198 -1.11 20.48 20.02
C ILE A 198 -2.27 20.15 19.07
N ASP A 199 -2.81 18.96 19.24
CA ASP A 199 -3.98 18.38 18.55
C ASP A 199 -3.89 18.27 17.03
N TYR A 200 -2.75 18.56 16.40
CA TYR A 200 -2.59 18.50 14.94
C TYR A 200 -3.65 19.29 14.16
N THR A 201 -4.11 20.39 14.75
CA THR A 201 -5.09 21.30 14.15
C THR A 201 -4.57 22.74 14.07
N SER A 202 -5.04 23.49 13.09
CA SER A 202 -4.85 24.94 12.99
C SER A 202 -6.03 25.57 12.26
N LYS A 203 -5.97 26.88 12.01
CA LYS A 203 -6.97 27.59 11.20
C LYS A 203 -6.31 28.27 10.01
N CYS A 204 -7.00 28.28 8.88
CA CYS A 204 -6.56 29.05 7.73
C CYS A 204 -6.54 30.55 8.09
N PRO A 205 -5.43 31.27 7.87
CA PRO A 205 -5.34 32.69 8.20
C PRO A 205 -6.24 33.57 7.33
N ASN A 206 -6.64 33.08 6.14
CA ASN A 206 -7.45 33.83 5.19
C ASN A 206 -8.96 33.60 5.39
N CYS A 207 -9.41 32.35 5.36
CA CYS A 207 -10.85 32.02 5.43
C CYS A 207 -11.34 31.47 6.77
N GLY A 208 -10.44 31.21 7.73
CA GLY A 208 -10.79 30.68 9.05
C GLY A 208 -11.17 29.19 9.10
N GLU A 209 -11.15 28.48 7.96
CA GLU A 209 -11.39 27.04 7.87
C GLU A 209 -10.45 26.26 8.81
N ASN A 210 -10.98 25.24 9.49
CA ASN A 210 -10.17 24.35 10.31
C ASN A 210 -9.22 23.55 9.42
N ILE A 211 -7.96 23.44 9.79
CA ILE A 211 -6.94 22.69 9.06
C ILE A 211 -6.45 21.54 9.93
N TYR A 212 -6.35 20.36 9.35
CA TYR A 212 -5.80 19.18 9.98
C TYR A 212 -4.48 18.79 9.30
N ILE A 213 -3.51 18.25 10.02
CA ILE A 213 -2.29 17.73 9.37
C ILE A 213 -2.60 16.64 8.33
N SER A 214 -3.70 15.89 8.51
CA SER A 214 -4.19 14.90 7.55
C SER A 214 -4.63 15.50 6.21
N ASP A 215 -4.93 16.81 6.15
CA ASP A 215 -5.24 17.50 4.89
C ASP A 215 -4.03 17.54 3.95
N TRP A 216 -2.81 17.43 4.49
CA TRP A 216 -1.62 17.24 3.66
C TRP A 216 -1.67 15.96 2.82
N LEU A 217 -2.45 14.94 3.22
CA LEU A 217 -2.63 13.75 2.38
C LEU A 217 -3.55 14.01 1.19
N ARG A 218 -4.36 15.09 1.22
CA ARG A 218 -5.31 15.49 0.17
C ARG A 218 -6.29 14.39 -0.22
N LEU A 219 -6.58 13.47 0.70
CA LEU A 219 -7.49 12.35 0.46
C LEU A 219 -8.90 12.80 0.12
N HIS A 220 -9.35 13.94 0.67
CA HIS A 220 -10.67 14.51 0.40
C HIS A 220 -10.87 14.90 -1.08
N GLU A 221 -9.81 15.17 -1.83
CA GLU A 221 -9.89 15.49 -3.26
C GLU A 221 -10.14 14.25 -4.12
N ALA A 222 -10.01 13.05 -3.56
CA ALA A 222 -10.29 11.80 -4.24
C ALA A 222 -11.78 11.43 -4.24
N ILE A 223 -12.64 12.27 -3.67
CA ILE A 223 -14.09 12.10 -3.73
C ILE A 223 -14.56 12.51 -5.11
N ASP A 224 -15.30 11.60 -5.74
CA ASP A 224 -15.97 11.88 -6.99
C ASP A 224 -17.46 12.07 -6.69
N GLU A 225 -17.98 13.26 -6.97
CA GLU A 225 -19.40 13.56 -6.73
C GLU A 225 -20.32 12.74 -7.64
N GLU A 226 -19.88 12.29 -8.81
CA GLU A 226 -20.72 11.50 -9.73
C GLU A 226 -20.53 10.00 -9.53
N PHE A 227 -19.29 9.56 -9.28
CA PHE A 227 -18.92 8.13 -9.27
C PHE A 227 -18.68 7.54 -7.87
N GLY A 228 -18.86 8.32 -6.80
CA GLY A 228 -18.83 7.86 -5.41
C GLY A 228 -17.44 7.87 -4.77
N THR A 229 -17.27 7.08 -3.71
CA THR A 229 -16.08 7.15 -2.83
C THR A 229 -15.04 6.06 -3.05
N GLY A 230 -15.16 5.22 -4.09
CA GLY A 230 -14.18 4.16 -4.37
C GLY A 230 -12.72 4.65 -4.45
N SER A 231 -12.49 5.81 -5.06
CA SER A 231 -11.14 6.40 -5.19
C SER A 231 -10.54 6.81 -3.85
N ILE A 232 -11.31 7.50 -2.99
CA ILE A 232 -10.87 7.87 -1.64
C ILE A 232 -10.67 6.63 -0.76
N LEU A 233 -11.57 5.64 -0.81
CA LEU A 233 -11.45 4.40 -0.02
C LEU A 233 -10.17 3.65 -0.37
N SER A 234 -9.86 3.52 -1.65
CA SER A 234 -8.63 2.88 -2.14
C SER A 234 -7.36 3.64 -1.71
N ARG A 235 -7.35 4.97 -1.86
CA ARG A 235 -6.19 5.81 -1.49
C ARG A 235 -5.98 5.85 0.01
N PHE A 236 -7.07 5.96 0.78
CA PHE A 236 -7.03 5.91 2.24
C PHE A 236 -6.52 4.56 2.74
N SER A 237 -7.01 3.45 2.17
CA SER A 237 -6.56 2.10 2.50
C SER A 237 -5.04 1.96 2.39
N GLN A 238 -4.47 2.36 1.25
CA GLN A 238 -3.02 2.32 1.02
C GLN A 238 -2.23 3.16 2.03
N VAL A 239 -2.69 4.39 2.32
CA VAL A 239 -2.01 5.28 3.29
C VAL A 239 -2.08 4.69 4.69
N SER A 240 -3.26 4.24 5.11
CA SER A 240 -3.49 3.70 6.44
C SER A 240 -2.72 2.40 6.69
N GLU A 241 -2.64 1.49 5.71
CA GLU A 241 -1.80 0.28 5.83
C GLU A 241 -0.34 0.63 6.13
N HIS A 242 0.24 1.59 5.39
CA HIS A 242 1.59 2.05 5.63
C HIS A 242 1.74 2.70 7.01
N LEU A 243 0.80 3.59 7.38
CA LEU A 243 0.86 4.28 8.67
C LEU A 243 0.69 3.31 9.85
N ILE A 244 -0.17 2.30 9.77
CA ILE A 244 -0.35 1.32 10.85
C ILE A 244 0.94 0.52 11.07
N ILE A 245 1.60 0.07 9.99
CA ILE A 245 2.90 -0.62 10.10
C ILE A 245 3.97 0.28 10.70
N LEU A 246 4.07 1.51 10.21
CA LEU A 246 5.04 2.48 10.72
C LEU A 246 4.75 2.86 12.18
N ASN A 247 3.47 2.88 12.58
CA ASN A 247 3.06 3.15 13.96
C ASN A 247 3.52 2.02 14.90
N LEU A 248 3.42 0.75 14.48
CA LEU A 248 3.99 -0.35 15.27
C LEU A 248 5.52 -0.24 15.35
N LEU A 249 6.18 0.00 14.22
CA LEU A 249 7.65 0.15 14.17
C LEU A 249 8.10 1.24 15.14
N GLN A 250 7.48 2.42 15.07
CA GLN A 250 7.76 3.54 15.98
C GLN A 250 7.45 3.20 17.44
N THR A 251 6.34 2.52 17.71
CA THR A 251 5.96 2.08 19.06
C THR A 251 7.01 1.16 19.66
N ILE A 252 7.49 0.18 18.91
CA ILE A 252 8.55 -0.74 19.35
C ILE A 252 9.87 0.01 19.54
N LYS A 253 10.26 0.83 18.56
CA LYS A 253 11.51 1.61 18.58
C LYS A 253 11.59 2.55 19.80
N ASN A 254 10.49 3.23 20.11
CA ASN A 254 10.41 4.21 21.19
C ASN A 254 10.27 3.56 22.58
N ASN A 255 10.02 2.26 22.64
CA ASN A 255 9.94 1.52 23.88
C ASN A 255 11.29 0.85 24.21
N PRO A 256 12.03 1.33 25.24
CA PRO A 256 13.37 0.82 25.54
C PRO A 256 13.41 -0.65 25.94
N TYR A 257 12.29 -1.22 26.40
CA TYR A 257 12.19 -2.61 26.86
C TYR A 257 12.01 -3.61 25.71
N ILE A 258 11.43 -3.19 24.58
CA ILE A 258 11.11 -4.08 23.45
C ILE A 258 11.78 -3.68 22.14
N LYS A 259 12.56 -2.58 22.10
CA LYS A 259 13.23 -2.09 20.87
C LYS A 259 14.04 -3.17 20.12
N ASP A 260 14.65 -4.11 20.84
CA ASP A 260 15.47 -5.17 20.25
C ASP A 260 14.64 -6.18 19.45
N LEU A 261 13.32 -6.23 19.69
CA LEU A 261 12.37 -7.06 18.94
C LEU A 261 12.37 -6.73 17.44
N LEU A 262 12.70 -5.48 17.06
CA LEU A 262 12.81 -5.10 15.65
C LEU A 262 13.72 -6.03 14.87
N LYS A 263 14.84 -6.46 15.49
CA LYS A 263 15.84 -7.37 14.90
C LYS A 263 15.27 -8.72 14.51
N ASN A 264 14.10 -9.06 15.06
CA ASN A 264 13.40 -10.32 14.88
C ASN A 264 12.04 -10.17 14.17
N ILE A 265 11.70 -8.98 13.66
CA ILE A 265 10.44 -8.71 12.97
C ILE A 265 10.66 -8.48 11.46
N ALA A 266 9.76 -9.05 10.66
CA ALA A 266 9.49 -8.63 9.30
C ALA A 266 8.13 -7.94 9.18
N PHE A 267 8.09 -6.79 8.55
CA PHE A 267 6.88 -6.04 8.21
C PHE A 267 6.51 -6.30 6.74
N ILE A 268 5.28 -6.73 6.52
CA ILE A 268 4.77 -7.09 5.19
C ILE A 268 3.51 -6.30 4.87
N ILE A 269 3.53 -5.59 3.74
CA ILE A 269 2.34 -4.98 3.14
C ILE A 269 1.75 -5.93 2.11
N ASP A 270 0.45 -6.22 2.19
CA ASP A 270 -0.26 -7.01 1.16
C ASP A 270 -0.62 -6.16 -0.06
N GLY A 271 0.41 -5.67 -0.73
CA GLY A 271 0.27 -4.77 -1.86
C GLY A 271 1.60 -4.16 -2.28
N PRO A 272 1.57 -3.24 -3.25
CA PRO A 272 2.74 -2.45 -3.59
C PRO A 272 3.12 -1.51 -2.44
N LEU A 273 4.42 -1.30 -2.22
CA LEU A 273 4.94 -0.24 -1.34
C LEU A 273 4.71 1.18 -1.92
N ALA A 274 4.28 1.25 -3.19
CA ALA A 274 3.99 2.50 -3.85
C ALA A 274 2.62 3.02 -3.42
N LEU A 275 2.56 4.32 -3.13
CA LEU A 275 1.32 5.06 -2.91
C LEU A 275 0.92 5.78 -4.21
N TYR A 276 -0.38 5.81 -4.49
CA TYR A 276 -0.93 6.43 -5.70
C TYR A 276 -1.90 7.57 -5.38
N GLY A 277 -2.14 8.43 -6.37
CA GLY A 277 -3.03 9.59 -6.24
C GLY A 277 -2.35 10.78 -5.54
N GLU A 278 -3.17 11.63 -4.92
CA GLU A 278 -2.72 12.80 -4.17
C GLU A 278 -1.79 12.45 -3.00
N PRO A 279 -1.97 11.34 -2.25
CA PRO A 279 -1.04 11.00 -1.16
C PRO A 279 0.28 10.39 -1.65
N ALA A 280 0.51 10.21 -2.97
CA ALA A 280 1.73 9.60 -3.50
C ALA A 280 3.02 10.28 -3.01
N ARG A 281 2.96 11.58 -2.69
CA ARG A 281 4.08 12.33 -2.09
C ARG A 281 4.54 11.78 -0.74
N LEU A 282 3.68 11.12 0.03
CA LEU A 282 4.03 10.51 1.31
C LEU A 282 5.12 9.44 1.14
N HIS A 283 5.17 8.76 -0.02
CA HIS A 283 6.11 7.68 -0.29
C HIS A 283 7.58 8.12 -0.10
N SER A 284 7.96 9.32 -0.57
CA SER A 284 9.33 9.81 -0.37
C SER A 284 9.66 10.12 1.10
N TYR A 285 8.67 10.44 1.93
CA TYR A 285 8.86 10.66 3.36
C TYR A 285 8.99 9.34 4.11
N ILE A 286 8.16 8.34 3.75
CA ILE A 286 8.26 6.98 4.29
C ILE A 286 9.65 6.40 4.02
N LEU A 287 10.17 6.54 2.79
CA LEU A 287 11.49 6.01 2.44
C LEU A 287 12.63 6.70 3.19
N GLN A 288 12.53 8.03 3.38
CA GLN A 288 13.49 8.77 4.21
C GLN A 288 13.44 8.32 5.67
N TYR A 289 12.23 8.11 6.21
CA TYR A 289 12.05 7.57 7.55
C TYR A 289 12.66 6.17 7.68
N LEU A 290 12.29 5.24 6.80
CA LEU A 290 12.81 3.86 6.79
C LEU A 290 14.34 3.81 6.66
N HIS A 291 14.94 4.71 5.86
CA HIS A 291 16.39 4.85 5.77
C HIS A 291 17.02 5.33 7.09
N GLN A 292 16.37 6.25 7.82
CA GLN A 292 16.88 6.70 9.12
C GLN A 292 16.86 5.59 10.18
N VAL A 293 15.87 4.69 10.11
CA VAL A 293 15.70 3.60 11.08
C VAL A 293 16.27 2.26 10.60
N SER A 294 16.88 2.18 9.41
CA SER A 294 17.34 0.91 8.83
C SER A 294 18.35 0.16 9.70
N ASN A 295 19.12 0.88 10.51
CA ASN A 295 20.13 0.32 11.41
C ASN A 295 19.55 -0.37 12.65
N ASP A 296 18.26 -0.16 12.96
CA ASP A 296 17.60 -0.87 14.07
C ASP A 296 17.47 -2.37 13.78
N GLY A 297 17.55 -2.73 12.50
CA GLY A 297 17.50 -4.10 11.99
C GLY A 297 16.07 -4.60 12.00
N PHE A 298 15.41 -4.61 10.84
CA PHE A 298 14.12 -5.25 10.59
C PHE A 298 14.03 -5.54 9.09
N ILE A 299 13.04 -6.32 8.69
CA ILE A 299 12.72 -6.53 7.27
C ILE A 299 11.44 -5.76 6.93
N TYR A 300 11.39 -5.10 5.78
CA TYR A 300 10.20 -4.39 5.30
C TYR A 300 10.05 -4.62 3.79
N PHE A 301 8.93 -5.20 3.36
CA PHE A 301 8.64 -5.41 1.93
C PHE A 301 7.14 -5.50 1.63
N GLY A 302 6.79 -5.25 0.37
CA GLY A 302 5.43 -5.42 -0.15
C GLY A 302 5.28 -6.72 -0.95
N LEU A 303 4.09 -7.30 -0.93
CA LEU A 303 3.71 -8.47 -1.73
C LEU A 303 2.82 -8.05 -2.91
N ILE A 304 3.35 -8.20 -4.13
CA ILE A 304 2.63 -7.83 -5.35
C ILE A 304 2.02 -9.08 -6.00
N LYS A 305 0.70 -9.23 -5.92
CA LYS A 305 -0.05 -10.36 -6.48
C LYS A 305 -0.57 -10.11 -7.91
N SER A 306 -0.62 -8.86 -8.35
CA SER A 306 -1.18 -8.45 -9.64
C SER A 306 -0.45 -7.24 -10.25
N GLY A 307 -0.77 -6.91 -11.50
CA GLY A 307 -0.25 -5.74 -12.21
C GLY A 307 1.03 -5.99 -13.00
N ARG A 308 1.55 -4.91 -13.61
CA ARG A 308 2.59 -4.96 -14.65
C ARG A 308 3.83 -5.77 -14.29
N LEU A 309 4.26 -5.72 -13.02
CA LEU A 309 5.40 -6.47 -12.55
C LEU A 309 5.11 -7.98 -12.57
N LYS A 310 3.96 -8.40 -12.04
CA LYS A 310 3.55 -9.81 -12.05
C LYS A 310 3.37 -10.31 -13.48
N ASP A 311 2.71 -9.53 -14.33
CA ASP A 311 2.50 -9.85 -15.74
C ASP A 311 3.82 -10.03 -16.49
N HIS A 312 4.78 -9.12 -16.26
CA HIS A 312 6.12 -9.20 -16.83
C HIS A 312 6.81 -10.52 -16.45
N PHE A 313 6.80 -10.89 -15.17
CA PHE A 313 7.43 -12.14 -14.74
C PHE A 313 6.71 -13.39 -15.23
N THR A 314 5.39 -13.36 -15.37
CA THR A 314 4.63 -14.46 -15.99
C THR A 314 5.03 -14.64 -17.47
N ILE A 315 5.20 -13.54 -18.21
CA ILE A 315 5.69 -13.59 -19.60
C ILE A 315 7.15 -14.08 -19.64
N LEU A 316 7.99 -13.60 -18.73
CA LEU A 316 9.39 -13.98 -18.62
C LEU A 316 9.54 -15.48 -18.35
N GLU A 317 8.81 -16.02 -17.37
CA GLU A 317 8.81 -17.44 -17.02
C GLU A 317 8.39 -18.30 -18.21
N LYS A 318 7.33 -17.91 -18.93
CA LYS A 318 6.90 -18.59 -20.16
C LYS A 318 8.01 -18.61 -21.22
N LYS A 319 8.62 -17.47 -21.51
CA LYS A 319 9.70 -17.35 -22.51
C LYS A 319 10.96 -18.13 -22.13
N LEU A 320 11.34 -18.13 -20.85
CA LEU A 320 12.46 -18.93 -20.34
C LEU A 320 12.20 -20.42 -20.54
N LYS A 321 10.98 -20.87 -20.20
CA LYS A 321 10.55 -22.26 -20.39
C LYS A 321 10.57 -22.71 -21.85
N GLU A 322 10.09 -21.86 -22.77
CA GLU A 322 10.12 -22.11 -24.22
C GLU A 322 11.56 -22.28 -24.76
N ARG A 323 12.56 -21.71 -24.09
CA ARG A 323 13.99 -21.84 -24.41
C ARG A 323 14.70 -22.96 -23.65
N GLY A 324 13.96 -23.79 -22.91
CA GLY A 324 14.53 -24.87 -22.09
C GLY A 324 15.23 -24.38 -20.81
N ILE A 325 15.03 -23.12 -20.42
CA ILE A 325 15.64 -22.54 -19.22
C ILE A 325 14.62 -22.58 -18.08
N ASN A 326 14.88 -23.42 -17.08
CA ASN A 326 14.08 -23.46 -15.86
C ASN A 326 14.65 -22.50 -14.82
N ILE A 327 13.76 -21.71 -14.21
CA ILE A 327 14.08 -20.92 -13.03
C ILE A 327 14.18 -21.90 -11.84
N PRO A 328 15.27 -21.91 -11.06
CA PRO A 328 15.40 -22.78 -9.91
C PRO A 328 14.26 -22.58 -8.91
N TYR A 329 13.79 -23.67 -8.30
CA TYR A 329 12.83 -23.60 -7.19
C TYR A 329 13.42 -22.81 -6.03
N ASN A 330 12.56 -22.13 -5.27
CA ASN A 330 12.96 -21.26 -4.16
C ASN A 330 14.00 -20.22 -4.59
N SER A 331 13.81 -19.61 -5.75
CA SER A 331 14.65 -18.48 -6.17
C SER A 331 13.92 -17.16 -6.03
N PHE A 332 14.70 -16.11 -5.86
CA PHE A 332 14.22 -14.74 -5.88
C PHE A 332 15.05 -13.90 -6.85
N MET A 333 14.43 -12.88 -7.43
CA MET A 333 15.13 -11.83 -8.17
C MET A 333 14.87 -10.49 -7.51
N LEU A 334 15.93 -9.72 -7.30
CA LEU A 334 15.82 -8.34 -6.85
C LEU A 334 15.57 -7.43 -8.06
N VAL A 335 14.40 -6.81 -8.09
CA VAL A 335 14.04 -5.87 -9.16
C VAL A 335 14.39 -4.46 -8.71
N ASN A 336 15.36 -3.83 -9.36
CA ASN A 336 15.68 -2.42 -9.16
C ASN A 336 15.06 -1.54 -10.26
N ASP A 337 15.17 -0.22 -10.10
CA ASP A 337 14.67 0.75 -11.08
C ASP A 337 15.28 0.59 -12.46
N GLU A 338 16.55 0.24 -12.55
CA GLU A 338 17.21 -0.01 -13.84
C GLU A 338 16.51 -1.15 -14.59
N TYR A 339 16.21 -2.27 -13.90
CA TYR A 339 15.47 -3.38 -14.47
C TYR A 339 14.04 -2.96 -14.86
N ARG A 340 13.33 -2.25 -13.97
CA ARG A 340 11.96 -1.79 -14.24
C ARG A 340 11.91 -0.89 -15.46
N PHE A 341 12.82 0.08 -15.55
CA PHE A 341 12.83 1.06 -16.62
C PHE A 341 13.32 0.49 -17.96
N LYS A 342 14.12 -0.58 -17.91
CA LYS A 342 14.59 -1.28 -19.10
C LYS A 342 13.57 -2.28 -19.64
N TYR A 343 12.92 -3.06 -18.77
CA TYR A 343 12.16 -4.23 -19.20
C TYR A 343 10.65 -4.19 -18.94
N ILE A 344 10.16 -3.27 -18.10
CA ILE A 344 8.75 -3.31 -17.64
C ILE A 344 7.99 -2.05 -18.04
N GLN A 345 8.57 -0.88 -17.83
CA GLN A 345 7.90 0.41 -18.07
C GLN A 345 8.89 1.49 -18.45
N ARG A 346 8.47 2.53 -19.16
CA ARG A 346 9.36 3.65 -19.50
C ARG A 346 9.73 4.48 -18.27
N SER A 347 10.99 4.91 -18.20
CA SER A 347 11.45 5.89 -17.20
C SER A 347 10.68 7.22 -17.33
N PRO A 348 10.14 7.78 -16.23
CA PRO A 348 9.57 9.13 -16.22
C PRO A 348 10.57 10.18 -16.72
N LYS A 349 10.14 11.12 -17.57
CA LYS A 349 11.01 12.18 -18.15
C LYS A 349 11.58 13.15 -17.10
N LYS A 350 10.97 13.26 -15.92
CA LYS A 350 11.45 14.05 -14.77
C LYS A 350 11.43 13.15 -13.53
N ILE A 351 12.59 12.67 -13.12
CA ILE A 351 12.78 12.01 -11.82
C ILE A 351 13.71 12.94 -11.03
N SER A 352 13.24 13.50 -9.92
CA SER A 352 14.15 14.22 -9.00
C SER A 352 15.19 13.24 -8.47
N ILE A 353 16.44 13.69 -8.32
CA ILE A 353 17.58 12.83 -7.92
C ILE A 353 17.31 12.08 -6.60
N LEU A 354 16.47 12.62 -5.71
CA LEU A 354 15.98 11.94 -4.51
C LEU A 354 15.20 10.66 -4.85
N VAL A 355 14.24 10.74 -5.78
CA VAL A 355 13.38 9.61 -6.21
C VAL A 355 14.20 8.48 -6.83
N LYS A 356 15.31 8.81 -7.52
CA LYS A 356 16.27 7.84 -8.10
C LYS A 356 17.02 7.00 -7.07
N LYS A 357 17.16 7.48 -5.83
CA LYS A 357 17.85 6.78 -4.73
C LYS A 357 16.90 5.98 -3.84
N PHE A 358 15.61 6.32 -3.88
CA PHE A 358 14.61 5.82 -2.92
C PHE A 358 13.72 4.72 -3.53
N PHE A 359 13.46 4.72 -4.84
CA PHE A 359 12.75 3.60 -5.51
C PHE A 359 13.59 2.32 -5.70
N THR A 360 14.78 2.23 -5.11
CA THR A 360 15.50 0.97 -4.96
C THR A 360 14.82 0.06 -3.93
N ASP A 361 13.51 -0.12 -4.05
CA ASP A 361 12.79 -1.19 -3.39
C ASP A 361 13.26 -2.47 -4.06
N LYS A 362 13.93 -3.31 -3.28
CA LYS A 362 14.17 -4.70 -3.60
C LYS A 362 12.81 -5.40 -3.69
N ILE A 363 12.14 -5.32 -4.84
CA ILE A 363 10.91 -6.08 -5.03
C ILE A 363 11.31 -7.53 -5.18
N PHE A 364 10.86 -8.36 -4.24
CA PHE A 364 11.07 -9.80 -4.27
C PHE A 364 10.03 -10.41 -5.20
N PHE A 365 10.48 -10.92 -6.34
CA PHE A 365 9.69 -11.89 -7.09
C PHE A 365 10.18 -13.29 -6.72
N SER A 366 9.33 -14.08 -6.06
CA SER A 366 9.56 -15.51 -5.84
C SER A 366 8.68 -16.34 -6.78
N THR A 367 9.26 -17.38 -7.36
CA THR A 367 8.49 -18.46 -7.99
C THR A 367 7.81 -19.29 -6.88
N GLN A 368 6.64 -19.87 -7.18
CA GLN A 368 5.77 -20.60 -6.24
C GLN A 368 6.52 -21.25 -5.06
N ILE A 369 6.30 -20.73 -3.84
CA ILE A 369 6.62 -21.46 -2.62
C ILE A 369 5.53 -22.52 -2.46
N ARG A 370 5.67 -23.65 -3.16
CA ARG A 370 4.99 -24.87 -2.74
C ARG A 370 5.80 -25.41 -1.57
N ALA A 371 5.16 -25.50 -0.40
CA ALA A 371 5.66 -26.38 0.65
C ALA A 371 5.90 -27.75 -0.02
N LYS A 372 7.11 -28.30 0.12
CA LYS A 372 7.30 -29.72 -0.15
C LYS A 372 6.35 -30.44 0.81
N ASN A 373 5.23 -30.93 0.30
CA ASN A 373 4.66 -32.13 0.88
C ASN A 373 5.74 -33.19 0.63
N THR A 374 6.45 -33.53 1.69
CA THR A 374 7.23 -34.77 1.76
C THR A 374 6.33 -35.95 1.46
#